data_AF-A0A233VPI0-F1
#
_entry.id   AF-A0A233VPI0-F1
#
_cell.length_a   1.000
_cell.length_b   1.000
_cell.length_c   1.000
_cell.angle_alpha   90.00
_cell.angle_beta   90.00
_cell.angle_gamma   90.00
#
_symmetry.space_group_name_H-M   'P 1'
#
loop_
_entity.id
_entity.type
_entity.pdbx_description
1 polymer ?
#
loop_
_entity_poly.entity_id
_entity_poly.type
_entity_poly.pdbx_seq_one_letter_code
_entity_poly.pdbx_strand_id
1 'polypeptide(L)'
;MRYTPDYKISLEKSYELLEDADISEIPVDLNKIIDCFSNEISVKTYSEYMNDANCSLQDVIDFFDSNLGACSYRPDTNKYIIYYNDVDKTENWIRFTIAHELGHIFIGHHQMYGVDVLSRKGVSKNKYEELEKEANNFARNLLSPAPLAEQVVVFEKKKNPSTLSDLFSITVRAAEVRLQYISRDLRDFSNSMLSFFKNTFNPLSIYCPECGMEHEKEADYCVNCGSKSLAFGFKYQPLTDGIDSTKYDTCIICGYRNSNRNAKFCPICGVPISNTCSNNKDHNVKLTDYYCSTCGSTTTMKDHIKENNQERGEIDMIYDDGVEFDESTMKVKICPKCGNEEFSDNALFCKICGTNLYNDCEGIHTQNFNGFDDIVEIHHNPSNARYCETCGAKTIFFIDGILCDHSEYNKNFTDDSNSGFDFPSDDQLPF
;
A
#
# COMPACT_ATOMS: atom_id res chain seq x y z
N MET A 1 -48.73 7.00 8.69
CA MET A 1 -48.08 7.93 7.75
C MET A 1 -47.09 8.79 8.52
N ARG A 2 -45.84 8.92 8.06
CA ARG A 2 -44.76 9.62 8.78
C ARG A 2 -44.83 11.13 8.55
N TYR A 3 -44.67 11.91 9.63
CA TYR A 3 -44.66 13.39 9.63
C TYR A 3 -43.25 13.97 9.87
N THR A 4 -42.25 13.11 9.98
CA THR A 4 -40.86 13.44 10.27
C THR A 4 -39.96 12.63 9.34
N PRO A 5 -38.80 13.19 8.94
CA PRO A 5 -37.89 12.54 8.02
C PRO A 5 -37.19 11.36 8.72
N ASP A 6 -37.11 10.23 8.04
CA ASP A 6 -36.35 9.06 8.47
C ASP A 6 -34.93 9.17 7.91
N TYR A 7 -34.05 9.77 8.70
CA TYR A 7 -32.64 9.89 8.32
C TYR A 7 -31.89 8.57 8.41
N LYS A 8 -32.41 7.59 9.17
CA LYS A 8 -31.79 6.29 9.30
C LYS A 8 -31.94 5.48 8.02
N ILE A 9 -33.14 5.44 7.43
CA ILE A 9 -33.33 4.77 6.12
C ILE A 9 -32.51 5.43 5.01
N SER A 10 -32.37 6.76 5.04
CA SER A 10 -31.55 7.50 4.07
C SER A 10 -30.08 7.08 4.14
N LEU A 11 -29.55 6.92 5.35
CA LEU A 11 -28.19 6.48 5.61
C LEU A 11 -27.98 5.01 5.23
N GLU A 12 -28.88 4.13 5.68
CA GLU A 12 -28.84 2.69 5.36
C GLU A 12 -28.83 2.47 3.84
N LYS A 13 -29.71 3.17 3.10
CA LYS A 13 -29.74 3.08 1.64
C LYS A 13 -28.49 3.60 0.96
N SER A 14 -27.86 4.65 1.49
CA SER A 14 -26.60 5.15 0.94
C SER A 14 -25.45 4.17 1.14
N TYR A 15 -25.44 3.46 2.27
CA TYR A 15 -24.49 2.40 2.57
C TYR A 15 -24.71 1.17 1.67
N GLU A 16 -25.96 0.68 1.59
CA GLU A 16 -26.32 -0.46 0.73
C GLU A 16 -25.90 -0.20 -0.72
N LEU A 17 -26.10 1.02 -1.22
CA LEU A 17 -25.68 1.39 -2.57
C LEU A 17 -24.15 1.33 -2.76
N LEU A 18 -23.37 1.77 -1.77
CA LEU A 18 -21.90 1.67 -1.84
C LEU A 18 -21.44 0.22 -1.82
N GLU A 19 -22.09 -0.63 -1.03
CA GLU A 19 -21.80 -2.06 -0.93
C GLU A 19 -22.19 -2.80 -2.22
N ASP A 20 -23.41 -2.61 -2.72
CA ASP A 20 -23.93 -3.25 -3.93
C ASP A 20 -23.14 -2.88 -5.18
N ALA A 21 -22.66 -1.63 -5.27
CA ALA A 21 -21.84 -1.14 -6.38
C ALA A 21 -20.33 -1.37 -6.17
N ASP A 22 -19.92 -2.09 -5.11
CA ASP A 22 -18.54 -2.42 -4.78
C ASP A 22 -17.62 -1.18 -4.74
N ILE A 23 -18.10 -0.11 -4.11
CA ILE A 23 -17.33 1.14 -3.99
C ILE A 23 -16.34 1.04 -2.83
N SER A 24 -15.06 1.16 -3.15
CA SER A 24 -13.95 1.07 -2.21
C SER A 24 -13.04 2.30 -2.18
N GLU A 25 -13.34 3.32 -2.98
CA GLU A 25 -12.52 4.52 -3.11
C GLU A 25 -13.33 5.79 -2.99
N ILE A 26 -12.67 6.86 -2.53
CA ILE A 26 -13.16 8.23 -2.67
C ILE A 26 -12.21 9.05 -3.56
N PRO A 27 -12.71 10.08 -4.27
CA PRO A 27 -14.12 10.47 -4.44
C PRO A 27 -14.95 9.34 -5.06
N VAL A 28 -16.21 9.18 -4.60
CA VAL A 28 -17.10 8.11 -5.11
C VAL A 28 -17.29 8.29 -6.62
N ASP A 29 -17.06 7.22 -7.37
CA ASP A 29 -17.31 7.17 -8.81
C ASP A 29 -18.79 6.90 -9.07
N LEU A 30 -19.54 7.96 -9.38
CA LEU A 30 -20.97 7.85 -9.70
C LEU A 30 -21.22 7.10 -11.01
N ASN A 31 -20.27 7.09 -11.95
CA ASN A 31 -20.43 6.33 -13.20
C ASN A 31 -20.39 4.83 -12.91
N LYS A 32 -19.48 4.38 -12.03
CA LYS A 32 -19.46 2.97 -11.58
C LYS A 32 -20.80 2.55 -10.97
N ILE A 33 -21.42 3.42 -10.17
CA ILE A 33 -22.76 3.18 -9.63
C ILE A 33 -23.80 3.10 -10.75
N ILE A 34 -23.85 4.10 -11.65
CA ILE A 34 -24.81 4.14 -12.75
C ILE A 34 -24.69 2.90 -13.65
N ASP A 35 -23.46 2.47 -13.96
CA ASP A 35 -23.19 1.29 -14.77
C ASP A 35 -23.68 0.00 -14.10
N CYS A 36 -23.48 -0.12 -12.78
CA CYS A 36 -23.96 -1.23 -11.97
C CYS A 36 -25.50 -1.38 -12.03
N PHE A 37 -26.22 -0.27 -12.17
CA PHE A 37 -27.68 -0.21 -12.26
C PHE A 37 -28.19 0.20 -13.65
N SER A 38 -27.40 -0.02 -14.71
CA SER A 38 -27.71 0.46 -16.07
C SER A 38 -28.98 -0.14 -16.70
N ASN A 39 -29.47 -1.25 -16.15
CA ASN A 39 -30.74 -1.83 -16.58
C ASN A 39 -31.94 -1.02 -16.08
N GLU A 40 -31.86 -0.47 -14.87
CA GLU A 40 -32.92 0.25 -14.17
C GLU A 40 -32.74 1.77 -14.21
N ILE A 41 -31.52 2.29 -14.22
CA ILE A 41 -31.19 3.70 -14.08
C ILE A 41 -30.39 4.16 -15.30
N SER A 42 -30.77 5.31 -15.83
CA SER A 42 -30.00 6.03 -16.84
C SER A 42 -29.89 7.49 -16.45
N VAL A 43 -28.86 8.17 -16.94
CA VAL A 43 -28.62 9.58 -16.68
C VAL A 43 -28.57 10.33 -18.01
N LYS A 44 -29.15 11.53 -18.04
CA LYS A 44 -29.22 12.40 -19.20
C LYS A 44 -29.01 13.85 -18.78
N THR A 45 -28.30 14.64 -19.57
CA THR A 45 -28.08 16.05 -19.25
C THR A 45 -29.24 16.92 -19.74
N TYR A 46 -29.37 18.13 -19.18
CA TYR A 46 -30.32 19.12 -19.68
C TYR A 46 -29.96 19.54 -21.10
N SER A 47 -28.66 19.69 -21.44
CA SER A 47 -28.23 19.95 -22.82
C SER A 47 -28.68 18.85 -23.79
N GLU A 48 -28.59 17.58 -23.40
CA GLU A 48 -29.06 16.46 -24.22
C GLU A 48 -30.59 16.50 -24.40
N TYR A 49 -31.33 16.81 -23.33
CA TYR A 49 -32.78 16.99 -23.42
C TYR A 49 -33.16 18.16 -24.33
N MET A 50 -32.47 19.30 -24.21
CA MET A 50 -32.68 20.48 -25.04
C MET A 50 -32.49 20.16 -26.52
N ASN A 51 -31.44 19.40 -26.85
CA ASN A 51 -31.16 18.98 -28.23
C ASN A 51 -32.25 18.04 -28.77
N ASP A 52 -32.65 17.03 -27.99
CA ASP A 52 -33.64 16.05 -28.42
C ASP A 52 -35.05 16.64 -28.56
N ALA A 53 -35.43 17.54 -27.66
CA ALA A 53 -36.74 18.19 -27.66
C ALA A 53 -36.76 19.51 -28.45
N ASN A 54 -35.61 19.97 -28.94
CA ASN A 54 -35.42 21.27 -29.60
C ASN A 54 -36.05 22.43 -28.78
N CYS A 55 -35.65 22.55 -27.51
CA CYS A 55 -36.17 23.54 -26.57
C CYS A 55 -35.06 24.31 -25.86
N SER A 56 -35.41 25.44 -25.23
CA SER A 56 -34.46 26.25 -24.47
C SER A 56 -34.21 25.70 -23.07
N LEU A 57 -33.13 26.11 -22.41
CA LEU A 57 -32.87 25.76 -21.01
C LEU A 57 -34.04 26.17 -20.09
N GLN A 58 -34.67 27.32 -20.35
CA GLN A 58 -35.81 27.77 -19.55
C GLN A 58 -37.01 26.84 -19.70
N ASP A 59 -37.28 26.32 -20.91
CA ASP A 59 -38.35 25.36 -21.14
C ASP A 59 -38.11 24.06 -20.35
N VAL A 60 -36.85 23.60 -20.28
CA VAL A 60 -36.46 22.41 -19.49
C VAL A 60 -36.63 22.66 -18.00
N ILE A 61 -36.19 23.81 -17.50
CA ILE A 61 -36.36 24.21 -16.09
C ILE A 61 -37.85 24.29 -15.73
N ASP A 62 -38.68 24.87 -16.59
CA ASP A 62 -40.11 25.02 -16.38
C ASP A 62 -40.84 23.66 -16.44
N PHE A 63 -40.38 22.75 -17.32
CA PHE A 63 -40.91 21.40 -17.43
C PHE A 63 -40.63 20.55 -16.19
N PHE A 64 -39.38 20.54 -15.72
CA PHE A 64 -38.97 19.78 -14.53
C PHE A 64 -39.25 20.50 -13.20
N ASP A 65 -39.63 21.79 -13.23
CA ASP A 65 -39.76 22.67 -12.05
C ASP A 65 -38.46 22.73 -11.21
N SER A 66 -37.30 22.58 -11.87
CA SER A 66 -36.00 22.47 -11.23
C SER A 66 -34.85 22.95 -12.12
N ASN A 67 -33.97 23.79 -11.56
CA ASN A 67 -32.74 24.27 -12.19
C ASN A 67 -31.51 23.37 -11.88
N LEU A 68 -31.67 22.33 -11.07
CA LEU A 68 -30.56 21.47 -10.67
C LEU A 68 -30.67 20.11 -11.36
N GLY A 69 -31.73 19.39 -11.07
CA GLY A 69 -32.01 18.09 -11.66
C GLY A 69 -33.41 17.63 -11.32
N ALA A 70 -33.77 16.50 -11.90
CA ALA A 70 -35.03 15.83 -11.68
C ALA A 70 -34.89 14.35 -12.02
N CYS A 71 -35.75 13.53 -11.45
CA CYS A 71 -35.87 12.13 -11.79
C CYS A 71 -37.27 11.84 -12.35
N SER A 72 -37.31 11.00 -13.38
CA SER A 72 -38.54 10.53 -13.99
C SER A 72 -38.56 9.01 -13.92
N TYR A 73 -39.73 8.45 -13.58
CA TYR A 73 -39.97 7.02 -13.61
C TYR A 73 -40.82 6.66 -14.82
N ARG A 74 -40.43 5.59 -15.52
CA ARG A 74 -41.10 5.04 -16.69
C ARG A 74 -41.76 3.70 -16.33
N PRO A 75 -43.08 3.67 -16.05
CA PRO A 75 -43.77 2.45 -15.62
C PRO A 75 -43.80 1.34 -16.67
N ASP A 76 -43.74 1.70 -17.96
CA ASP A 76 -43.75 0.78 -19.10
C ASP A 76 -42.51 -0.11 -19.17
N THR A 77 -41.37 0.42 -18.73
CA THR A 77 -40.06 -0.23 -18.81
C THR A 77 -39.46 -0.50 -17.43
N ASN A 78 -40.12 -0.05 -16.36
CA ASN A 78 -39.61 -0.05 -15.00
C ASN A 78 -38.23 0.62 -14.88
N LYS A 79 -38.02 1.72 -15.62
CA LYS A 79 -36.76 2.45 -15.66
C LYS A 79 -36.87 3.84 -15.05
N TYR A 80 -35.79 4.27 -14.42
CA TYR A 80 -35.58 5.62 -13.95
C TYR A 80 -34.64 6.37 -14.90
N ILE A 81 -34.95 7.64 -15.14
CA ILE A 81 -34.07 8.55 -15.86
C ILE A 81 -33.80 9.73 -14.93
N ILE A 82 -32.52 9.94 -14.62
CA ILE A 82 -32.04 11.11 -13.90
C ILE A 82 -31.65 12.17 -14.92
N TYR A 83 -32.25 13.35 -14.80
CA TYR A 83 -31.88 14.55 -15.54
C TYR A 83 -31.10 15.49 -14.64
N TYR A 84 -30.00 16.06 -15.13
CA TYR A 84 -29.26 17.08 -14.39
C TYR A 84 -28.83 18.23 -15.29
N ASN A 85 -28.75 19.42 -14.69
CA ASN A 85 -28.32 20.62 -15.36
C ASN A 85 -26.79 20.67 -15.43
N ASP A 86 -26.26 20.51 -16.63
CA ASP A 86 -24.84 20.62 -16.97
C ASP A 86 -24.42 22.04 -17.38
N VAL A 87 -25.38 22.95 -17.58
CA VAL A 87 -25.11 24.32 -18.05
C VAL A 87 -24.66 25.20 -16.88
N ASP A 88 -23.47 25.77 -17.00
CA ASP A 88 -22.84 26.64 -15.98
C ASP A 88 -22.86 26.01 -14.57
N LYS A 89 -22.64 24.69 -14.48
CA LYS A 89 -22.46 23.96 -13.21
C LYS A 89 -21.08 23.33 -13.16
N THR A 90 -20.46 23.42 -11.98
CA THR A 90 -19.21 22.72 -11.73
C THR A 90 -19.49 21.24 -11.45
N GLU A 91 -18.48 20.40 -11.64
CA GLU A 91 -18.58 18.96 -11.41
C GLU A 91 -19.11 18.62 -10.01
N ASN A 92 -18.63 19.32 -8.97
CA ASN A 92 -19.06 19.09 -7.58
C ASN A 92 -20.57 19.35 -7.37
N TRP A 93 -21.19 20.26 -8.15
CA TRP A 93 -22.63 20.47 -8.13
C TRP A 93 -23.38 19.35 -8.83
N ILE A 94 -22.91 18.96 -10.02
CA ILE A 94 -23.47 17.86 -10.80
C ILE A 94 -23.46 16.56 -9.98
N ARG A 95 -22.34 16.25 -9.33
CA ARG A 95 -22.18 15.07 -8.45
C ARG A 95 -23.23 15.07 -7.34
N PHE A 96 -23.42 16.20 -6.67
CA PHE A 96 -24.44 16.32 -5.62
C PHE A 96 -25.85 16.14 -6.16
N THR A 97 -26.17 16.75 -7.30
CA THR A 97 -27.49 16.60 -7.94
C THR A 97 -27.78 15.15 -8.28
N ILE A 98 -26.86 14.45 -8.96
CA ILE A 98 -27.05 13.04 -9.31
C ILE A 98 -27.24 12.18 -8.05
N ALA A 99 -26.40 12.38 -7.03
CA ALA A 99 -26.52 11.67 -5.75
C ALA A 99 -27.86 11.95 -5.03
N HIS A 100 -28.37 13.18 -5.14
CA HIS A 100 -29.67 13.56 -4.58
C HIS A 100 -30.81 12.85 -5.30
N GLU A 101 -30.81 12.82 -6.63
CA GLU A 101 -31.82 12.11 -7.41
C GLU A 101 -31.75 10.58 -7.18
N LEU A 102 -30.55 10.01 -7.03
CA LEU A 102 -30.38 8.61 -6.60
C LEU A 102 -31.04 8.37 -5.23
N GLY A 103 -30.93 9.32 -4.30
CA GLY A 103 -31.63 9.23 -3.02
C GLY A 103 -33.14 9.10 -3.17
N HIS A 104 -33.75 9.86 -4.07
CA HIS A 104 -35.19 9.72 -4.35
C HIS A 104 -35.55 8.35 -4.94
N ILE A 105 -34.68 7.74 -5.73
CA ILE A 105 -34.90 6.43 -6.35
C ILE A 105 -34.74 5.33 -5.29
N PHE A 106 -33.60 5.25 -4.62
CA PHE A 106 -33.27 4.15 -3.70
C PHE A 106 -34.08 4.16 -2.40
N ILE A 107 -34.48 5.32 -1.90
CA ILE A 107 -35.43 5.41 -0.76
C ILE A 107 -36.86 5.05 -1.21
N GLY A 108 -37.16 5.14 -2.51
CA GLY A 108 -38.45 4.78 -3.08
C GLY A 108 -39.49 5.92 -3.02
N HIS A 109 -39.05 7.18 -2.98
CA HIS A 109 -39.94 8.35 -2.87
C HIS A 109 -41.01 8.41 -3.98
N HIS A 110 -40.68 7.96 -5.19
CA HIS A 110 -41.61 7.90 -6.34
C HIS A 110 -42.73 6.88 -6.13
N GLN A 111 -42.37 5.67 -5.67
CA GLN A 111 -43.30 4.56 -5.49
C GLN A 111 -44.24 4.81 -4.31
N MET A 112 -43.78 5.50 -3.27
CA MET A 112 -44.58 5.81 -2.08
C MET A 112 -45.77 6.74 -2.37
N TYR A 113 -45.73 7.54 -3.45
CA TYR A 113 -46.75 8.55 -3.74
C TYR A 113 -47.36 8.51 -5.14
N GLY A 114 -46.94 7.56 -5.99
CA GLY A 114 -47.61 7.28 -7.26
C GLY A 114 -47.57 8.45 -8.26
N VAL A 115 -46.47 9.21 -8.26
CA VAL A 115 -46.25 10.33 -9.18
C VAL A 115 -45.10 10.00 -10.12
N ASP A 116 -45.32 10.22 -11.44
CA ASP A 116 -44.34 9.92 -12.50
C ASP A 116 -43.11 10.84 -12.46
N VAL A 117 -43.30 12.04 -11.90
CA VAL A 117 -42.28 13.05 -11.60
C VAL A 117 -42.58 13.61 -10.21
N LEU A 118 -41.59 13.62 -9.31
CA LEU A 118 -41.70 14.29 -8.01
C LEU A 118 -41.75 15.81 -8.19
N SER A 119 -42.91 16.35 -8.58
CA SER A 119 -43.10 17.80 -8.71
C SER A 119 -43.66 18.41 -7.42
N ARG A 120 -43.32 19.68 -7.17
CA ARG A 120 -43.84 20.48 -6.04
C ARG A 120 -45.36 20.63 -6.04
N LYS A 121 -46.04 20.30 -7.15
CA LYS A 121 -47.46 20.59 -7.38
C LYS A 121 -48.41 19.48 -6.89
N GLY A 122 -47.92 18.27 -6.59
CA GLY A 122 -48.76 17.11 -6.24
C GLY A 122 -48.73 16.65 -4.78
N VAL A 123 -47.77 17.09 -3.97
CA VAL A 123 -47.57 16.67 -2.57
C VAL A 123 -47.76 17.89 -1.64
N SER A 124 -48.30 17.71 -0.44
CA SER A 124 -48.38 18.82 0.52
C SER A 124 -46.97 19.37 0.80
N LYS A 125 -46.81 20.70 0.77
CA LYS A 125 -45.51 21.38 0.88
C LYS A 125 -44.61 20.83 1.99
N ASN A 126 -45.17 20.66 3.19
CA ASN A 126 -44.42 20.13 4.34
C ASN A 126 -43.93 18.70 4.12
N LYS A 127 -44.67 17.87 3.38
CA LYS A 127 -44.31 16.48 3.13
C LYS A 127 -43.23 16.37 2.05
N TYR A 128 -43.32 17.20 1.01
CA TYR A 128 -42.25 17.34 0.01
C TYR A 128 -40.93 17.74 0.67
N GLU A 129 -40.97 18.72 1.59
CA GLU A 129 -39.79 19.17 2.34
C GLU A 129 -39.12 18.05 3.16
N GLU A 130 -39.85 17.05 3.66
CA GLU A 130 -39.24 15.94 4.39
C GLU A 130 -38.52 14.95 3.45
N LEU A 131 -39.09 14.66 2.27
CA LEU A 131 -38.46 13.78 1.26
C LEU A 131 -37.16 14.41 0.73
N GLU A 132 -37.16 15.73 0.52
CA GLU A 132 -35.96 16.48 0.13
C GLU A 132 -34.87 16.41 1.20
N LYS A 133 -35.24 16.44 2.50
CA LYS A 133 -34.26 16.29 3.59
C LYS A 133 -33.67 14.88 3.65
N GLU A 134 -34.47 13.86 3.36
CA GLU A 134 -34.05 12.46 3.23
C GLU A 134 -33.10 12.28 2.04
N ALA A 135 -33.46 12.77 0.85
CA ALA A 135 -32.59 12.73 -0.33
C ALA A 135 -31.27 13.51 -0.14
N ASN A 136 -31.33 14.68 0.48
CA ASN A 136 -30.13 15.42 0.89
C ASN A 136 -29.29 14.64 1.91
N ASN A 137 -29.92 13.86 2.80
CA ASN A 137 -29.22 13.01 3.76
C ASN A 137 -28.53 11.82 3.09
N PHE A 138 -29.20 11.20 2.15
CA PHE A 138 -28.64 10.15 1.33
C PHE A 138 -27.43 10.66 0.55
N ALA A 139 -27.56 11.77 -0.18
CA ALA A 139 -26.50 12.32 -1.02
C ALA A 139 -25.23 12.67 -0.23
N ARG A 140 -25.38 13.26 0.97
CA ARG A 140 -24.22 13.56 1.82
C ARG A 140 -23.50 12.29 2.30
N ASN A 141 -24.23 11.21 2.62
CA ASN A 141 -23.64 9.98 3.14
C ASN A 141 -23.13 9.06 2.04
N LEU A 142 -23.67 9.19 0.82
CA LEU A 142 -23.11 8.58 -0.38
C LEU A 142 -21.79 9.23 -0.77
N LEU A 143 -21.77 10.56 -0.96
CA LEU A 143 -20.59 11.26 -1.49
C LEU A 143 -19.51 11.53 -0.44
N SER A 144 -19.91 11.72 0.82
CA SER A 144 -19.00 11.95 1.95
C SER A 144 -19.49 11.19 3.18
N PRO A 145 -19.28 9.86 3.22
CA PRO A 145 -19.68 9.02 4.35
C PRO A 145 -19.15 9.56 5.68
N ALA A 146 -20.01 9.61 6.69
CA ALA A 146 -19.65 10.19 8.00
C ALA A 146 -18.40 9.55 8.65
N PRO A 147 -18.19 8.20 8.60
CA PRO A 147 -16.97 7.58 9.14
C PRO A 147 -15.69 8.06 8.47
N LEU A 148 -15.69 8.22 7.13
CA LEU A 148 -14.52 8.71 6.40
C LEU A 148 -14.28 10.20 6.66
N ALA A 149 -15.35 11.00 6.70
CA ALA A 149 -15.26 12.43 7.02
C ALA A 149 -14.75 12.67 8.46
N GLU A 150 -15.10 11.80 9.41
CA GLU A 150 -14.60 11.85 10.78
C GLU A 150 -13.07 11.60 10.83
N GLN A 151 -12.55 10.64 10.06
CA GLN A 151 -11.11 10.40 9.96
C GLN A 151 -10.35 11.67 9.55
N VAL A 152 -10.89 12.46 8.61
CA VAL A 152 -10.27 13.72 8.19
C VAL A 152 -10.22 14.73 9.33
N VAL A 153 -11.30 14.89 10.08
CA VAL A 153 -11.34 15.82 11.23
C VAL A 153 -10.37 15.39 12.33
N VAL A 154 -10.28 14.09 12.61
CA VAL A 154 -9.36 13.53 13.61
C VAL A 154 -7.90 13.73 13.19
N PHE A 155 -7.57 13.43 11.92
CA PHE A 155 -6.22 13.59 11.39
C PHE A 155 -5.76 15.05 11.36
N GLU A 156 -6.63 15.96 10.90
CA GLU A 156 -6.30 17.39 10.85
C GLU A 156 -6.34 18.07 12.23
N LYS A 157 -6.97 17.45 13.23
CA LYS A 157 -7.24 18.03 14.56
C LYS A 157 -8.05 19.33 14.50
N LYS A 158 -8.75 19.59 13.39
CA LYS A 158 -9.62 20.76 13.17
C LYS A 158 -10.68 20.45 12.12
N LYS A 159 -11.76 21.22 12.12
CA LYS A 159 -12.76 21.19 11.04
C LYS A 159 -12.28 22.04 9.88
N ASN A 160 -12.09 21.44 8.71
CA ASN A 160 -11.60 22.13 7.52
C ASN A 160 -12.47 21.77 6.29
N PRO A 161 -13.45 22.62 5.95
CA PRO A 161 -14.34 22.36 4.83
C PRO A 161 -13.61 22.24 3.49
N SER A 162 -12.52 22.98 3.27
CA SER A 162 -11.77 22.94 2.02
C SER A 162 -11.13 21.57 1.79
N THR A 163 -10.47 21.01 2.81
CA THR A 163 -9.89 19.66 2.72
C THR A 163 -10.96 18.61 2.41
N LEU A 164 -12.12 18.65 3.07
CA LEU A 164 -13.22 17.72 2.77
C LEU A 164 -13.77 17.93 1.36
N SER A 165 -13.91 19.19 0.93
CA SER A 165 -14.34 19.55 -0.42
C SER A 165 -13.45 18.90 -1.47
N ASP A 166 -12.13 18.97 -1.28
CA ASP A 166 -11.14 18.44 -2.21
C ASP A 166 -11.11 16.90 -2.18
N LEU A 167 -11.05 16.26 -1.00
CA LEU A 167 -10.96 14.81 -0.84
C LEU A 167 -12.19 14.04 -1.35
N PHE A 168 -13.38 14.60 -1.15
CA PHE A 168 -14.64 13.94 -1.53
C PHE A 168 -15.21 14.47 -2.87
N SER A 169 -14.55 15.46 -3.49
CA SER A 169 -15.03 16.18 -4.67
C SER A 169 -16.47 16.66 -4.52
N ILE A 170 -16.73 17.37 -3.42
CA ILE A 170 -18.02 18.01 -3.10
C ILE A 170 -17.84 19.53 -3.02
N THR A 171 -18.91 20.30 -2.95
CA THR A 171 -18.77 21.77 -2.77
C THR A 171 -18.33 22.10 -1.35
N VAL A 172 -17.63 23.22 -1.15
CA VAL A 172 -17.27 23.71 0.19
C VAL A 172 -18.48 23.83 1.11
N ARG A 173 -19.62 24.30 0.58
CA ARG A 173 -20.89 24.37 1.32
C ARG A 173 -21.41 22.99 1.73
N ALA A 174 -21.31 21.98 0.86
CA ALA A 174 -21.67 20.61 1.21
C ALA A 174 -20.72 20.04 2.28
N ALA A 175 -19.43 20.38 2.22
CA ALA A 175 -18.46 20.01 3.25
C ALA A 175 -18.74 20.67 4.61
N GLU A 176 -19.18 21.94 4.64
CA GLU A 176 -19.64 22.61 5.87
C GLU A 176 -20.84 21.90 6.48
N VAL A 177 -21.83 21.56 5.67
CA VAL A 177 -22.98 20.75 6.11
C VAL A 177 -22.50 19.39 6.61
N ARG A 178 -21.58 18.73 5.90
CA ARG A 178 -21.02 17.45 6.33
C ARG A 178 -20.47 17.54 7.74
N LEU A 179 -19.61 18.53 8.01
CA LEU A 179 -18.96 18.79 9.31
C LEU A 179 -19.93 19.12 10.45
N GLN A 180 -21.10 19.70 10.14
CA GLN A 180 -22.16 19.95 11.11
C GLN A 180 -22.89 18.66 11.52
N TYR A 181 -23.03 17.72 10.57
CA TYR A 181 -23.84 16.51 10.74
C TYR A 181 -23.06 15.23 11.04
N ILE A 182 -21.71 15.22 11.03
CA ILE A 182 -20.88 14.02 11.33
C ILE A 182 -21.37 13.28 12.58
N SER A 183 -21.36 13.93 13.74
CA SER A 183 -21.71 13.28 15.01
C SER A 183 -23.16 12.82 15.08
N ARG A 184 -24.04 13.45 14.30
CA ARG A 184 -25.44 13.04 14.23
C ARG A 184 -25.55 11.75 13.44
N ASP A 185 -25.03 11.75 12.22
CA ASP A 185 -25.16 10.63 11.28
C ASP A 185 -24.42 9.40 11.82
N LEU A 186 -23.25 9.56 12.45
CA LEU A 186 -22.53 8.47 13.12
C LEU A 186 -23.35 7.72 14.19
N ARG A 187 -24.34 8.35 14.82
CA ARG A 187 -25.22 7.66 15.79
C ARG A 187 -26.19 6.70 15.14
N ASP A 188 -26.48 6.90 13.86
CA ASP A 188 -27.40 6.07 13.09
C ASP A 188 -26.66 4.91 12.38
N PHE A 189 -25.31 4.91 12.40
CA PHE A 189 -24.49 3.80 11.92
C PHE A 189 -24.56 2.58 12.85
N SER A 190 -24.70 1.39 12.27
CA SER A 190 -24.56 0.12 12.95
C SER A 190 -23.10 -0.35 12.94
N ASN A 191 -22.77 -1.32 13.80
CA ASN A 191 -21.43 -1.91 13.81
C ASN A 191 -21.05 -2.57 12.47
N SER A 192 -22.01 -3.17 11.75
CA SER A 192 -21.74 -3.76 10.43
C SER A 192 -21.38 -2.69 9.41
N MET A 193 -22.13 -1.59 9.37
CA MET A 193 -21.83 -0.47 8.48
C MET A 193 -20.47 0.15 8.80
N LEU A 194 -20.13 0.37 10.07
CA LEU A 194 -18.80 0.88 10.45
C LEU A 194 -17.68 -0.08 10.05
N SER A 195 -17.92 -1.39 10.16
CA SER A 195 -16.93 -2.41 9.78
C SER A 195 -16.70 -2.44 8.27
N PHE A 196 -17.73 -2.25 7.46
CA PHE A 196 -17.58 -2.07 6.01
C PHE A 196 -16.65 -0.91 5.68
N PHE A 197 -16.89 0.29 6.22
CA PHE A 197 -16.01 1.43 5.91
C PHE A 197 -14.56 1.21 6.36
N LYS A 198 -14.36 0.51 7.47
CA LYS A 198 -13.02 0.16 7.97
C LYS A 198 -12.30 -0.86 7.09
N ASN A 199 -13.02 -1.80 6.50
CA ASN A 199 -12.43 -2.93 5.78
C ASN A 199 -12.37 -2.70 4.26
N THR A 200 -13.25 -1.88 3.72
CA THR A 200 -13.40 -1.66 2.27
C THR A 200 -12.58 -0.46 1.79
N PHE A 201 -12.48 0.59 2.61
CA PHE A 201 -11.71 1.78 2.27
C PHE A 201 -10.39 1.76 3.00
N ASN A 202 -9.32 2.10 2.29
CA ASN A 202 -8.05 2.42 2.94
C ASN A 202 -8.28 3.51 3.99
N PRO A 203 -7.53 3.53 5.10
CA PRO A 203 -7.59 4.64 6.05
C PRO A 203 -7.00 5.92 5.42
N LEU A 204 -7.24 7.04 6.08
CA LEU A 204 -6.69 8.32 5.65
C LEU A 204 -5.19 8.40 5.93
N SER A 205 -4.38 8.73 4.92
CA SER A 205 -2.93 8.86 5.06
C SER A 205 -2.29 9.86 4.08
N ILE A 206 -0.98 10.07 4.23
CA ILE A 206 -0.15 10.71 3.21
C ILE A 206 0.37 9.61 2.28
N TYR A 207 0.35 9.83 0.98
CA TYR A 207 0.77 8.83 0.01
C TYR A 207 1.46 9.43 -1.21
N CYS A 208 2.24 8.62 -1.91
CA CYS A 208 2.82 9.02 -3.19
C CYS A 208 1.81 8.79 -4.33
N PRO A 209 1.38 9.81 -5.08
CA PRO A 209 0.46 9.67 -6.20
C PRO A 209 1.07 8.95 -7.40
N GLU A 210 2.41 8.83 -7.47
CA GLU A 210 3.09 8.13 -8.56
C GLU A 210 3.14 6.61 -8.37
N CYS A 211 3.29 6.14 -7.13
CA CYS A 211 3.44 4.72 -6.85
C CYS A 211 2.47 4.17 -5.79
N GLY A 212 1.57 5.00 -5.29
CA GLY A 212 0.57 4.64 -4.26
C GLY A 212 1.12 4.48 -2.84
N MET A 213 2.42 4.61 -2.58
CA MET A 213 2.97 4.21 -1.27
C MET A 213 2.52 5.14 -0.13
N GLU A 214 2.17 4.56 1.03
CA GLU A 214 1.86 5.29 2.27
C GLU A 214 3.11 5.90 2.94
N HIS A 215 2.95 7.08 3.55
CA HIS A 215 4.01 7.79 4.25
C HIS A 215 3.56 8.41 5.58
N GLU A 216 4.51 8.60 6.47
CA GLU A 216 4.36 9.38 7.68
C GLU A 216 4.16 10.86 7.38
N LYS A 217 3.58 11.61 8.34
CA LYS A 217 3.16 12.99 8.15
C LYS A 217 4.32 13.94 7.83
N GLU A 218 5.50 13.62 8.35
CA GLU A 218 6.73 14.40 8.26
C GLU A 218 7.57 14.04 7.02
N ALA A 219 7.14 13.08 6.19
CA ALA A 219 7.86 12.73 4.97
C ALA A 219 7.77 13.86 3.93
N ASP A 220 8.91 14.20 3.34
CA ASP A 220 9.01 15.17 2.23
C ASP A 220 9.15 14.47 0.86
N TYR A 221 9.59 13.20 0.87
CA TYR A 221 9.86 12.39 -0.31
C TYR A 221 9.33 10.97 -0.14
N CYS A 222 8.92 10.37 -1.26
CA CYS A 222 8.47 8.99 -1.31
C CYS A 222 9.65 8.02 -1.12
N VAL A 223 9.55 7.15 -0.12
CA VAL A 223 10.59 6.13 0.15
C VAL A 223 10.67 5.03 -0.91
N ASN A 224 9.66 4.88 -1.77
CA ASN A 224 9.67 3.93 -2.89
C ASN A 224 10.39 4.43 -4.13
N CYS A 225 10.01 5.63 -4.58
CA CYS A 225 10.33 6.13 -5.91
C CYS A 225 11.14 7.44 -5.87
N GLY A 226 11.24 8.08 -4.70
CA GLY A 226 11.96 9.34 -4.51
C GLY A 226 11.17 10.59 -4.93
N SER A 227 9.89 10.45 -5.32
CA SER A 227 9.06 11.60 -5.69
C SER A 227 8.86 12.54 -4.51
N LYS A 228 8.95 13.85 -4.75
CA LYS A 228 8.66 14.90 -3.76
C LYS A 228 7.16 15.21 -3.63
N SER A 229 6.38 14.80 -4.63
CA SER A 229 4.97 15.20 -4.71
C SER A 229 4.10 14.24 -3.89
N LEU A 230 4.09 14.38 -2.57
CA LEU A 230 3.20 13.60 -1.72
C LEU A 230 1.78 14.20 -1.68
N ALA A 231 0.79 13.32 -1.74
CA ALA A 231 -0.63 13.64 -1.68
C ALA A 231 -1.21 13.21 -0.34
N PHE A 232 -2.37 13.75 0.00
CA PHE A 232 -3.13 13.40 1.20
C PHE A 232 -4.48 12.82 0.79
N GLY A 233 -4.87 11.68 1.35
CA GLY A 233 -6.13 11.02 1.01
C GLY A 233 -6.16 9.53 1.33
N PHE A 234 -7.00 8.79 0.61
CA PHE A 234 -7.33 7.39 0.90
C PHE A 234 -6.83 6.43 -0.21
N LYS A 235 -5.99 6.88 -1.14
CA LYS A 235 -5.60 6.11 -2.33
C LYS A 235 -4.16 5.63 -2.23
N TYR A 236 -3.90 4.75 -1.28
CA TYR A 236 -2.57 4.21 -1.06
C TYR A 236 -2.51 2.68 -1.18
N GLN A 237 -1.30 2.18 -1.35
CA GLN A 237 -0.93 0.78 -1.35
C GLN A 237 0.08 0.59 -0.21
N PRO A 238 -0.22 -0.26 0.77
CA PRO A 238 0.71 -0.53 1.84
C PRO A 238 1.96 -1.20 1.28
N LEU A 239 3.12 -0.85 1.84
CA LEU A 239 4.31 -1.67 1.72
C LEU A 239 4.00 -3.04 2.32
N THR A 240 4.20 -4.11 1.55
CA THR A 240 4.17 -5.48 2.10
C THR A 240 5.16 -5.54 3.25
N ASP A 241 4.63 -5.65 4.48
CA ASP A 241 5.27 -5.61 5.80
C ASP A 241 6.80 -5.41 5.75
N GLY A 242 7.19 -4.16 5.51
CA GLY A 242 8.58 -3.75 5.67
C GLY A 242 8.91 -3.69 7.15
N ILE A 243 9.83 -4.54 7.60
CA ILE A 243 10.27 -4.59 8.99
C ILE A 243 10.80 -3.21 9.40
N ASP A 244 10.14 -2.60 10.40
CA ASP A 244 10.37 -1.24 10.93
C ASP A 244 11.66 -1.11 11.76
N SER A 245 12.59 -2.06 11.59
CA SER A 245 13.87 -2.10 12.31
C SER A 245 14.95 -1.36 11.52
N THR A 246 15.85 -0.67 12.20
CA THR A 246 17.04 -0.05 11.57
C THR A 246 18.20 -1.03 11.41
N LYS A 247 18.09 -2.25 11.95
CA LYS A 247 19.13 -3.28 11.94
C LYS A 247 18.55 -4.69 12.08
N TYR A 248 19.01 -5.63 11.25
CA TYR A 248 18.64 -7.04 11.34
C TYR A 248 19.57 -7.89 12.21
N ASP A 249 18.99 -8.82 12.94
CA ASP A 249 19.66 -10.06 13.37
C ASP A 249 19.64 -11.13 12.26
N THR A 250 18.75 -11.04 11.25
CA THR A 250 18.64 -11.99 10.13
C THR A 250 18.67 -11.27 8.77
N CYS A 251 19.58 -11.63 7.87
CA CYS A 251 19.74 -10.95 6.58
C CYS A 251 18.51 -11.11 5.65
N ILE A 252 17.95 -10.02 5.12
CA ILE A 252 16.78 -10.06 4.21
C ILE A 252 17.03 -10.75 2.89
N ILE A 253 18.29 -10.81 2.43
CA ILE A 253 18.63 -11.40 1.14
C ILE A 253 18.88 -12.91 1.29
N CYS A 254 19.74 -13.32 2.23
CA CYS A 254 20.16 -14.72 2.35
C CYS A 254 19.73 -15.42 3.65
N GLY A 255 19.10 -14.71 4.60
CA GLY A 255 18.43 -15.29 5.79
C GLY A 255 19.40 -15.79 6.83
N TYR A 256 20.67 -15.43 6.67
CA TYR A 256 21.69 -15.69 7.66
C TYR A 256 21.38 -14.90 8.92
N ARG A 257 21.29 -15.61 10.05
CA ARG A 257 21.15 -15.01 11.37
C ARG A 257 22.52 -14.51 11.86
N ASN A 258 22.76 -13.22 11.72
CA ASN A 258 23.97 -12.58 12.20
C ASN A 258 23.90 -12.32 13.71
N SER A 259 24.75 -13.01 14.48
CA SER A 259 24.88 -12.81 15.93
C SER A 259 25.86 -11.69 16.31
N ASN A 260 26.64 -11.18 15.34
CA ASN A 260 27.64 -10.15 15.55
C ASN A 260 27.04 -8.74 15.50
N ARG A 261 26.86 -8.13 16.68
CA ARG A 261 26.30 -6.77 16.82
C ARG A 261 27.15 -5.67 16.20
N ASN A 262 28.41 -5.93 15.88
CA ASN A 262 29.32 -4.95 15.26
C ASN A 262 29.45 -5.12 13.74
N ALA A 263 28.85 -6.16 13.16
CA ALA A 263 28.82 -6.35 11.72
C ALA A 263 28.15 -5.15 11.03
N LYS A 264 28.65 -4.81 9.84
CA LYS A 264 28.09 -3.82 8.92
C LYS A 264 27.50 -4.48 7.68
N PHE A 265 28.02 -5.64 7.31
CA PHE A 265 27.62 -6.42 6.15
C PHE A 265 27.30 -7.87 6.54
N CYS A 266 26.43 -8.51 5.76
CA CYS A 266 26.15 -9.93 5.90
C CYS A 266 27.36 -10.75 5.42
N PRO A 267 27.90 -11.69 6.22
CA PRO A 267 29.05 -12.49 5.81
C PRO A 267 28.74 -13.47 4.68
N ILE A 268 27.47 -13.74 4.41
CA ILE A 268 27.04 -14.74 3.42
C ILE A 268 26.79 -14.12 2.05
N CYS A 269 26.09 -12.98 1.99
CA CYS A 269 25.73 -12.35 0.71
C CYS A 269 26.27 -10.92 0.53
N GLY A 270 27.03 -10.40 1.49
CA GLY A 270 27.68 -9.08 1.40
C GLY A 270 26.75 -7.86 1.52
N VAL A 271 25.44 -8.08 1.64
CA VAL A 271 24.44 -6.99 1.74
C VAL A 271 24.60 -6.26 3.08
N PRO A 272 24.51 -4.92 3.13
CA PRO A 272 24.58 -4.20 4.40
C PRO A 272 23.50 -4.67 5.37
N ILE A 273 23.73 -4.61 6.68
CA ILE A 273 22.73 -5.05 7.69
C ILE A 273 21.93 -3.90 8.31
N SER A 274 22.17 -2.68 7.84
CA SER A 274 21.48 -1.45 8.19
C SER A 274 21.29 -0.61 6.93
N ASN A 275 20.23 0.19 6.89
CA ASN A 275 20.03 1.14 5.80
C ASN A 275 20.50 2.53 6.23
N THR A 276 21.14 3.27 5.31
CA THR A 276 21.55 4.66 5.53
C THR A 276 21.27 5.49 4.29
N CYS A 277 20.97 6.77 4.49
CA CYS A 277 20.83 7.72 3.39
C CYS A 277 22.19 8.02 2.76
N SER A 278 22.26 7.97 1.41
CA SER A 278 23.51 8.21 0.67
C SER A 278 24.03 9.65 0.80
N ASN A 279 23.18 10.61 1.18
CA ASN A 279 23.55 12.03 1.30
C ASN A 279 23.87 12.46 2.74
N ASN A 280 23.16 11.93 3.74
CA ASN A 280 23.37 12.28 5.16
C ASN A 280 23.03 11.10 6.07
N LYS A 281 24.02 10.62 6.83
CA LYS A 281 23.87 9.48 7.75
C LYS A 281 22.97 9.76 8.96
N ASP A 282 22.71 11.03 9.29
CA ASP A 282 21.83 11.41 10.39
C ASP A 282 20.35 11.35 10.02
N HIS A 283 20.01 11.18 8.74
CA HIS A 283 18.61 11.01 8.33
C HIS A 283 18.12 9.62 8.73
N ASN A 284 16.94 9.60 9.37
CA ASN A 284 16.28 8.35 9.71
C ASN A 284 15.76 7.69 8.41
N VAL A 285 16.15 6.45 8.17
CA VAL A 285 15.69 5.65 7.04
C VAL A 285 15.32 4.26 7.53
N LYS A 286 14.16 3.76 7.11
CA LYS A 286 13.74 2.39 7.37
C LYS A 286 14.51 1.45 6.46
N LEU A 287 14.49 0.17 6.80
CA LEU A 287 15.31 -0.82 6.11
C LEU A 287 14.85 -1.10 4.68
N THR A 288 13.55 -1.02 4.46
CA THR A 288 12.91 -1.20 3.15
C THR A 288 12.88 0.08 2.30
N ASP A 289 13.35 1.21 2.83
CA ASP A 289 13.35 2.47 2.10
C ASP A 289 14.37 2.43 0.97
N TYR A 290 13.91 2.62 -0.28
CA TYR A 290 14.78 2.79 -1.45
C TYR A 290 15.31 4.23 -1.55
N TYR A 291 14.56 5.18 -1.00
CA TYR A 291 14.88 6.60 -0.97
C TYR A 291 14.63 7.19 0.42
N CYS A 292 15.43 8.18 0.79
CA CYS A 292 15.30 8.88 2.07
C CYS A 292 14.08 9.81 2.07
N SER A 293 13.17 9.63 3.02
CA SER A 293 11.96 10.45 3.17
C SER A 293 12.23 11.94 3.43
N THR A 294 13.40 12.29 3.99
CA THR A 294 13.77 13.68 4.31
C THR A 294 14.40 14.43 3.14
N CYS A 295 15.18 13.75 2.28
CA CYS A 295 15.99 14.44 1.26
C CYS A 295 15.90 13.86 -0.15
N GLY A 296 15.15 12.76 -0.36
CA GLY A 296 14.94 12.14 -1.66
C GLY A 296 16.16 11.45 -2.26
N SER A 297 17.31 11.47 -1.58
CA SER A 297 18.50 10.73 -2.01
C SER A 297 18.26 9.22 -1.90
N THR A 298 18.98 8.44 -2.70
CA THR A 298 18.97 6.98 -2.59
C THR A 298 19.44 6.55 -1.22
N THR A 299 19.03 5.36 -0.80
CA THR A 299 19.58 4.70 0.37
C THR A 299 20.61 3.65 -0.04
N THR A 300 21.41 3.17 0.90
CA THR A 300 22.34 2.07 0.67
C THR A 300 21.65 0.75 0.29
N MET A 301 20.36 0.60 0.56
CA MET A 301 19.59 -0.62 0.26
C MET A 301 18.91 -0.64 -1.10
N LYS A 302 18.86 0.50 -1.80
CA LYS A 302 18.09 0.65 -3.04
C LYS A 302 18.39 -0.42 -4.09
N ASP A 303 19.67 -0.75 -4.24
CA ASP A 303 20.13 -1.70 -5.26
C ASP A 303 20.02 -3.16 -4.78
N HIS A 304 20.00 -3.41 -3.47
CA HIS A 304 19.94 -4.76 -2.89
C HIS A 304 18.52 -5.33 -2.79
N ILE A 305 17.50 -4.49 -2.54
CA ILE A 305 16.12 -4.99 -2.33
C ILE A 305 15.43 -5.33 -3.66
N LYS A 306 15.76 -4.64 -4.75
CA LYS A 306 15.14 -4.86 -6.08
C LYS A 306 15.34 -6.27 -6.63
N GLU A 307 16.35 -7.00 -6.17
CA GLU A 307 16.74 -8.30 -6.72
C GLU A 307 15.95 -9.49 -6.13
N ASN A 308 15.11 -9.29 -5.09
CA ASN A 308 14.59 -10.42 -4.30
C ASN A 308 13.05 -10.39 -4.08
N ASN A 309 12.27 -10.29 -5.16
CA ASN A 309 10.79 -10.43 -5.14
C ASN A 309 10.30 -11.90 -5.02
N GLN A 310 11.08 -12.80 -4.41
CA GLN A 310 10.61 -14.17 -4.12
C GLN A 310 10.12 -14.23 -2.67
N GLU A 311 8.85 -14.60 -2.50
CA GLU A 311 8.29 -14.94 -1.19
C GLU A 311 9.21 -15.93 -0.48
N ARG A 312 9.65 -15.54 0.70
CA ARG A 312 10.61 -16.30 1.47
C ARG A 312 9.93 -16.97 2.64
N GLY A 313 10.14 -18.28 2.77
CA GLY A 313 9.77 -19.00 3.98
C GLY A 313 10.56 -18.47 5.19
N GLU A 314 9.91 -18.45 6.35
CA GLU A 314 10.44 -18.01 7.65
C GLU A 314 11.51 -18.98 8.22
N ILE A 315 12.55 -19.32 7.45
CA ILE A 315 13.59 -20.23 7.91
C ILE A 315 14.90 -19.44 8.03
N ASP A 316 15.34 -19.24 9.28
CA ASP A 316 16.70 -18.82 9.57
C ASP A 316 17.69 -19.83 8.98
N MET A 317 18.60 -19.37 8.12
CA MET A 317 19.58 -20.24 7.47
C MET A 317 20.91 -20.21 8.22
N ILE A 318 21.41 -21.38 8.58
CA ILE A 318 22.76 -21.59 9.11
C ILE A 318 23.61 -22.21 8.01
N TYR A 319 24.75 -21.60 7.69
CA TYR A 319 25.71 -22.08 6.68
C TYR A 319 26.88 -22.73 7.41
N ASP A 320 26.98 -24.06 7.35
CA ASP A 320 27.97 -24.87 8.07
C ASP A 320 29.09 -25.43 7.17
N ASP A 321 29.18 -24.96 5.92
CA ASP A 321 30.19 -25.37 4.93
C ASP A 321 31.57 -24.71 5.11
N GLY A 322 31.81 -24.13 6.28
CA GLY A 322 33.14 -23.67 6.69
C GLY A 322 34.04 -24.84 7.11
N VAL A 323 35.32 -24.54 7.32
CA VAL A 323 36.29 -25.48 7.90
C VAL A 323 36.62 -25.13 9.35
N GLU A 324 37.01 -26.12 10.15
CA GLU A 324 37.36 -25.87 11.55
C GLU A 324 38.51 -24.86 11.68
N PHE A 325 38.34 -23.87 12.55
CA PHE A 325 39.31 -22.80 12.78
C PHE A 325 39.42 -22.45 14.27
N ASP A 326 40.49 -21.75 14.62
CA ASP A 326 40.70 -21.22 15.97
C ASP A 326 40.04 -19.83 16.06
N GLU A 327 39.01 -19.70 16.88
CA GLU A 327 38.24 -18.45 17.03
C GLU A 327 39.07 -17.27 17.57
N SER A 328 40.18 -17.53 18.27
CA SER A 328 41.04 -16.48 18.83
C SER A 328 42.00 -15.90 17.81
N THR A 329 42.44 -16.71 16.85
CA THR A 329 43.39 -16.32 15.80
C THR A 329 42.76 -16.18 14.42
N MET A 330 41.56 -16.72 14.21
CA MET A 330 40.88 -16.91 12.93
C MET A 330 41.60 -17.82 11.93
N LYS A 331 42.61 -18.58 12.39
CA LYS A 331 43.38 -19.50 11.56
C LYS A 331 42.70 -20.86 11.45
N VAL A 332 42.62 -21.44 10.25
CA VAL A 332 42.09 -22.80 10.06
C VAL A 332 42.98 -23.86 10.69
N LYS A 333 42.37 -24.88 11.30
CA LYS A 333 43.07 -26.04 11.87
C LYS A 333 43.40 -27.10 10.84
N ILE A 334 42.65 -27.13 9.73
CA ILE A 334 42.84 -28.03 8.60
C ILE A 334 42.83 -27.24 7.30
N CYS A 335 43.72 -27.56 6.37
CA CYS A 335 43.78 -26.88 5.07
C CYS A 335 42.52 -27.22 4.26
N PRO A 336 41.70 -26.24 3.85
CA PRO A 336 40.42 -26.50 3.18
C PRO A 336 40.58 -27.17 1.80
N LYS A 337 41.75 -27.06 1.18
CA LYS A 337 42.00 -27.61 -0.17
C LYS A 337 42.60 -29.02 -0.18
N CYS A 338 43.45 -29.34 0.79
CA CYS A 338 44.23 -30.61 0.76
C CYS A 338 44.18 -31.42 2.05
N GLY A 339 43.50 -30.93 3.10
CA GLY A 339 43.36 -31.64 4.37
C GLY A 339 44.61 -31.69 5.25
N ASN A 340 45.70 -30.98 4.91
CA ASN A 340 46.88 -30.93 5.79
C ASN A 340 46.54 -30.23 7.12
N GLU A 341 46.93 -30.83 8.25
CA GLU A 341 46.70 -30.31 9.61
C GLU A 341 47.98 -29.76 10.26
N GLU A 342 49.15 -30.00 9.65
CA GLU A 342 50.43 -29.60 10.23
C GLU A 342 50.91 -28.25 9.70
N PHE A 343 50.88 -27.24 10.57
CA PHE A 343 51.34 -25.88 10.27
C PHE A 343 52.28 -25.36 11.36
N SER A 344 53.20 -24.48 10.98
CA SER A 344 53.89 -23.64 11.97
C SER A 344 52.91 -22.60 12.52
N ASP A 345 53.11 -22.15 13.77
CA ASP A 345 52.23 -21.16 14.42
C ASP A 345 51.99 -19.91 13.56
N ASN A 346 53.06 -19.38 12.96
CA ASN A 346 53.02 -18.18 12.11
C ASN A 346 52.82 -18.47 10.61
N ALA A 347 52.46 -19.70 10.23
CA ALA A 347 52.22 -20.03 8.82
C ALA A 347 50.97 -19.30 8.29
N LEU A 348 51.14 -18.56 7.18
CA LEU A 348 50.04 -17.91 6.44
C LEU A 348 49.46 -18.81 5.35
N PHE A 349 50.29 -19.72 4.82
CA PHE A 349 49.94 -20.62 3.71
C PHE A 349 50.21 -22.08 4.08
N CYS A 350 49.41 -22.98 3.52
CA CYS A 350 49.61 -24.41 3.64
C CYS A 350 50.92 -24.83 2.96
N LYS A 351 51.81 -25.50 3.70
CA LYS A 351 53.09 -26.02 3.20
C LYS A 351 52.96 -27.06 2.07
N ILE A 352 51.77 -27.66 1.90
CA ILE A 352 51.51 -28.72 0.92
C ILE A 352 50.99 -28.17 -0.42
N CYS A 353 50.00 -27.27 -0.38
CA CYS A 353 49.30 -26.82 -1.60
C CYS A 353 49.27 -25.30 -1.78
N GLY A 354 49.84 -24.52 -0.86
CA GLY A 354 49.90 -23.06 -0.94
C GLY A 354 48.60 -22.32 -0.61
N THR A 355 47.51 -23.01 -0.25
CA THR A 355 46.25 -22.37 0.13
C THR A 355 46.39 -21.51 1.39
N ASN A 356 45.71 -20.37 1.41
CA ASN A 356 45.63 -19.48 2.57
C ASN A 356 45.06 -20.20 3.80
N LEU A 357 45.66 -19.97 4.97
CA LEU A 357 45.22 -20.54 6.25
C LEU A 357 44.29 -19.60 7.03
N TYR A 358 44.03 -18.42 6.48
CA TYR A 358 43.10 -17.43 7.01
C TYR A 358 42.09 -17.08 5.93
N ASN A 359 40.83 -16.91 6.33
CA ASN A 359 39.78 -16.44 5.42
C ASN A 359 39.78 -14.90 5.38
N ASP A 360 40.81 -14.35 4.75
CA ASP A 360 41.04 -12.91 4.69
C ASP A 360 40.10 -12.24 3.69
N CYS A 361 39.76 -10.99 3.93
CA CYS A 361 39.09 -10.19 2.90
C CYS A 361 40.12 -9.63 1.90
N GLU A 362 39.69 -9.37 0.66
CA GLU A 362 40.53 -8.68 -0.34
C GLU A 362 40.89 -7.23 0.07
N GLY A 363 40.17 -6.69 1.07
CA GLY A 363 40.40 -5.40 1.71
C GLY A 363 39.81 -4.18 0.99
N ILE A 364 39.94 -2.99 1.60
CA ILE A 364 39.44 -1.72 1.05
C ILE A 364 40.59 -0.95 0.41
N HIS A 365 40.45 -0.56 -0.86
CA HIS A 365 41.36 0.37 -1.54
C HIS A 365 40.99 1.82 -1.20
N THR A 366 41.87 2.54 -0.49
CA THR A 366 41.72 3.99 -0.30
C THR A 366 42.66 4.75 -1.21
N GLN A 367 42.12 5.58 -2.11
CA GLN A 367 42.94 6.50 -2.91
C GLN A 367 43.50 7.61 -2.02
N ASN A 368 44.83 7.66 -1.87
CA ASN A 368 45.50 8.80 -1.28
C ASN A 368 45.67 9.94 -2.31
N PHE A 369 45.72 11.19 -1.82
CA PHE A 369 45.94 12.43 -2.60
C PHE A 369 47.19 12.40 -3.52
N ASN A 370 48.08 11.41 -3.36
CA ASN A 370 49.33 11.28 -4.10
C ASN A 370 49.31 10.21 -5.21
N GLY A 371 48.17 9.59 -5.50
CA GLY A 371 48.05 8.63 -6.62
C GLY A 371 48.81 7.31 -6.44
N PHE A 372 49.20 6.99 -5.20
CA PHE A 372 49.69 5.66 -4.81
C PHE A 372 48.66 5.00 -3.88
N ASP A 373 48.19 3.82 -4.29
CA ASP A 373 47.40 2.93 -3.45
C ASP A 373 48.31 2.37 -2.36
N ASP A 374 48.13 2.78 -1.11
CA ASP A 374 48.81 2.14 0.01
C ASP A 374 47.91 2.00 1.25
N ILE A 375 47.96 0.76 1.76
CA ILE A 375 47.35 0.11 2.93
C ILE A 375 45.87 -0.28 2.81
N VAL A 376 45.75 -1.53 2.37
CA VAL A 376 44.63 -2.47 2.43
C VAL A 376 44.35 -2.83 3.89
N GLU A 377 43.24 -2.37 4.47
CA GLU A 377 42.79 -2.92 5.75
C GLU A 377 42.25 -4.34 5.48
N ILE A 378 43.04 -5.36 5.85
CA ILE A 378 42.68 -6.78 5.73
C ILE A 378 42.08 -7.25 7.06
N HIS A 379 40.93 -7.90 6.99
CA HIS A 379 40.23 -8.48 8.14
C HIS A 379 40.22 -10.00 8.02
N HIS A 380 40.54 -10.70 9.12
CA HIS A 380 40.34 -12.14 9.23
C HIS A 380 38.86 -12.44 9.50
N ASN A 381 38.28 -13.40 8.77
CA ASN A 381 36.86 -13.74 8.88
C ASN A 381 36.66 -15.20 9.30
N PRO A 382 35.49 -15.56 9.86
CA PRO A 382 35.09 -16.95 10.04
C PRO A 382 35.22 -17.75 8.73
N SER A 383 35.53 -19.04 8.84
CA SER A 383 35.83 -19.88 7.68
C SER A 383 34.65 -20.10 6.71
N ASN A 384 33.41 -19.87 7.15
CA ASN A 384 32.20 -19.94 6.31
C ASN A 384 31.81 -18.59 5.67
N ALA A 385 32.52 -17.50 5.98
CA ALA A 385 32.21 -16.18 5.46
C ALA A 385 32.63 -16.05 3.99
N ARG A 386 31.70 -15.68 3.10
CA ARG A 386 32.01 -15.31 1.71
C ARG A 386 32.38 -13.84 1.54
N TYR A 387 31.89 -13.02 2.46
CA TYR A 387 32.11 -11.59 2.51
C TYR A 387 32.55 -11.17 3.92
N CYS A 388 33.34 -10.12 4.00
CA CYS A 388 33.76 -9.58 5.28
C CYS A 388 32.65 -8.78 5.96
N GLU A 389 32.37 -9.08 7.23
CA GLU A 389 31.34 -8.37 8.01
C GLU A 389 31.69 -6.90 8.29
N THR A 390 32.97 -6.55 8.22
CA THR A 390 33.47 -5.20 8.54
C THR A 390 33.52 -4.31 7.30
N CYS A 391 34.07 -4.81 6.19
CA CYS A 391 34.30 -4.02 4.99
C CYS A 391 33.42 -4.39 3.78
N GLY A 392 32.73 -5.53 3.81
CA GLY A 392 31.87 -6.00 2.71
C GLY A 392 32.63 -6.61 1.53
N ALA A 393 33.96 -6.62 1.54
CA ALA A 393 34.78 -7.16 0.47
C ALA A 393 34.73 -8.70 0.45
N LYS A 394 34.97 -9.32 -0.72
CA LYS A 394 34.97 -10.77 -0.85
C LYS A 394 36.10 -11.38 -0.02
N THR A 395 35.85 -12.56 0.53
CA THR A 395 36.87 -13.31 1.25
C THR A 395 37.65 -14.23 0.31
N ILE A 396 38.88 -14.56 0.68
CA ILE A 396 39.75 -15.42 -0.12
C ILE A 396 39.15 -16.81 -0.28
N PHE A 397 38.44 -17.37 0.71
CA PHE A 397 37.83 -18.69 0.54
C PHE A 397 36.69 -18.68 -0.49
N PHE A 398 35.99 -17.55 -0.62
CA PHE A 398 35.01 -17.40 -1.70
C PHE A 398 35.67 -17.15 -3.06
N ILE A 399 36.71 -16.31 -3.12
CA ILE A 399 37.46 -16.03 -4.36
C ILE A 399 38.12 -17.30 -4.91
N ASP A 400 38.73 -18.12 -4.05
CA ASP A 400 39.41 -19.35 -4.42
C ASP A 400 38.45 -20.52 -4.72
N GLY A 401 37.14 -20.30 -4.59
CA GLY A 401 36.10 -21.32 -4.83
C GLY A 401 36.07 -22.43 -3.78
N ILE A 402 36.61 -22.19 -2.58
CA ILE A 402 36.47 -23.09 -1.43
C ILE A 402 35.02 -23.07 -0.93
N LEU A 403 34.39 -21.89 -0.93
CA LEU A 403 32.98 -21.69 -0.62
C LEU A 403 32.19 -21.43 -1.91
N CYS A 404 30.99 -22.00 -2.02
CA CYS A 404 30.05 -21.71 -3.12
C CYS A 404 29.17 -20.49 -2.82
N ASP A 405 28.50 -19.95 -3.86
CA ASP A 405 27.52 -18.89 -3.67
C ASP A 405 26.33 -19.37 -2.82
N HIS A 406 25.80 -18.49 -1.99
CA HIS A 406 24.71 -18.83 -1.08
C HIS A 406 23.44 -19.34 -1.80
N SER A 407 23.17 -18.87 -3.01
CA SER A 407 22.04 -19.33 -3.82
C SER A 407 22.23 -20.76 -4.35
N GLU A 408 23.47 -21.19 -4.55
CA GLU A 408 23.83 -22.56 -4.94
C GLU A 408 23.75 -23.51 -3.75
N TYR A 409 24.26 -23.09 -2.58
CA TYR A 409 24.16 -23.83 -1.33
C TYR A 409 22.71 -24.20 -1.01
N ASN A 410 21.78 -23.25 -1.15
CA ASN A 410 20.37 -23.45 -0.85
C ASN A 410 19.68 -24.46 -1.77
N LYS A 411 20.10 -24.58 -3.04
CA LYS A 411 19.54 -25.57 -3.98
C LYS A 411 19.88 -27.00 -3.57
N ASN A 412 21.10 -27.20 -3.07
CA ASN A 412 21.56 -28.53 -2.63
C ASN A 412 20.81 -29.00 -1.37
N PHE A 413 20.46 -28.08 -0.47
CA PHE A 413 19.66 -28.39 0.73
C PHE A 413 18.20 -28.77 0.42
N THR A 414 17.61 -28.20 -0.63
CA THR A 414 16.24 -28.56 -1.05
C THR A 414 16.16 -29.94 -1.71
N ASP A 415 17.24 -30.40 -2.36
CA ASP A 415 17.28 -31.72 -3.00
C ASP A 415 17.47 -32.88 -1.99
N ASP A 416 18.17 -32.66 -0.87
CA ASP A 416 18.37 -33.71 0.15
C ASP A 416 17.11 -34.01 0.98
N SER A 417 16.14 -33.10 0.99
CA SER A 417 14.83 -33.32 1.62
C SER A 417 13.89 -34.24 0.82
N ASN A 418 14.29 -34.64 -0.40
CA ASN A 418 13.62 -35.65 -1.23
C ASN A 418 14.42 -36.96 -1.36
N SER A 419 15.38 -37.21 -0.47
CA SER A 419 15.94 -38.56 -0.28
C SER A 419 14.91 -39.46 0.41
N GLY A 420 14.01 -40.00 -0.43
CA GLY A 420 13.09 -41.05 -0.05
C GLY A 420 13.85 -42.18 0.64
N PHE A 421 13.30 -42.63 1.77
CA PHE A 421 13.61 -43.91 2.37
C PHE A 421 13.30 -45.03 1.35
N ASP A 422 14.25 -45.33 0.47
CA ASP A 422 14.26 -46.58 -0.28
C ASP A 422 14.93 -47.64 0.59
N PHE A 423 14.09 -48.40 1.32
CA PHE A 423 14.53 -49.69 1.83
C PHE A 423 14.73 -50.64 0.64
N PRO A 424 15.90 -51.28 0.49
CA PRO A 424 16.15 -52.16 -0.63
C PRO A 424 15.26 -53.40 -0.53
N SER A 425 14.48 -53.66 -1.57
CA SER A 425 13.95 -54.99 -1.84
C SER A 425 15.08 -55.83 -2.43
N ASP A 426 15.51 -56.87 -1.71
CA ASP A 426 15.92 -58.13 -2.35
C ASP A 426 15.91 -59.30 -1.34
N ASP A 427 15.07 -60.27 -1.69
CA ASP A 427 15.29 -61.71 -1.67
C ASP A 427 15.82 -62.46 -0.42
N GLN A 428 14.89 -63.28 0.08
CA GLN A 428 15.01 -64.68 0.50
C GLN A 428 15.83 -65.09 1.76
N LEU A 429 15.12 -65.92 2.54
CA LEU A 429 15.53 -67.14 3.28
C LEU A 429 15.34 -67.06 4.81
N PRO A 430 15.14 -68.20 5.50
CA PRO A 430 13.86 -68.91 5.60
C PRO A 430 13.50 -69.15 7.09
N PHE A 431 12.41 -69.90 7.32
CA PHE A 431 11.82 -70.36 8.60
C PHE A 431 10.62 -69.56 9.09
#